data_AF-A0A3D3JH14-F1
#
_entry.id   AF-A0A3D3JH14-F1
#
_cell.length_a   1.000
_cell.length_b   1.000
_cell.length_c   1.000
_cell.angle_alpha   90.00
_cell.angle_beta   90.00
_cell.angle_gamma   90.00
#
_symmetry.space_group_name_H-M   'P 1'
#
loop_
_entity.id
_entity.type
_entity.pdbx_description
1 polymer ?
#
loop_
_entity_poly.entity_id
_entity_poly.type
_entity_poly.pdbx_seq_one_letter_code
_entity_poly.pdbx_strand_id
1 'polypeptide(L)'
;MTSKTHMYIKSIFSTLYKRSSMPRRPKPFTRGGTYQLVNRGSRRAVIYVTKEDCLLFVTLMFRFAAECQITIIAYCLMPNHYHIVVRQDSDTSISTFMQRLNQAFSLRSNMIHRRSGTVFQGRFFASYIEDDAYMLQCCRYVHANPVVGGLCDDPSEWEYSNFTEWIEVPRPQHISDLIDGVFPPDLDYREFVLQQCHAHRPLDKRLEKVLHLSGCLS
;
A
#
# COMPACT_ATOMS: atom_id res chain seq x y z
N MET A 1 -11.45 -9.57 25.33
CA MET A 1 -12.41 -8.75 24.55
C MET A 1 -11.75 -8.34 23.23
N THR A 2 -11.91 -9.18 22.22
CA THR A 2 -11.32 -9.05 20.88
C THR A 2 -12.11 -8.03 20.07
N SER A 3 -11.51 -6.85 19.84
CA SER A 3 -12.11 -5.76 19.05
C SER A 3 -12.57 -6.24 17.67
N LYS A 4 -13.79 -5.87 17.26
CA LYS A 4 -14.42 -6.19 15.97
C LYS A 4 -13.54 -5.80 14.75
N THR A 5 -12.58 -4.89 14.92
CA THR A 5 -11.53 -4.56 13.93
C THR A 5 -10.67 -5.76 13.54
N HIS A 6 -10.45 -6.72 14.46
CA HIS A 6 -9.68 -7.94 14.21
C HIS A 6 -10.38 -8.94 13.27
N MET A 7 -11.71 -8.84 13.17
CA MET A 7 -12.53 -9.68 12.30
C MET A 7 -12.59 -9.12 10.87
N TYR A 8 -12.53 -7.79 10.70
CA TYR A 8 -12.64 -7.12 9.41
C TYR A 8 -11.38 -7.20 8.54
N ILE A 9 -10.19 -7.00 9.15
CA ILE A 9 -8.91 -7.25 8.47
C ILE A 9 -8.84 -8.73 8.06
N LYS A 10 -9.29 -9.67 8.89
CA LYS A 10 -9.37 -11.09 8.49
C LYS A 10 -10.42 -11.37 7.42
N SER A 11 -11.52 -10.61 7.34
CA SER A 11 -12.64 -10.85 6.40
C SER A 11 -12.33 -10.40 4.97
N ILE A 12 -11.76 -9.20 4.78
CA ILE A 12 -11.34 -8.74 3.44
C ILE A 12 -10.06 -9.46 2.99
N PHE A 13 -9.13 -9.72 3.91
CA PHE A 13 -8.03 -10.66 3.64
C PHE A 13 -8.58 -12.04 3.28
N SER A 14 -9.61 -12.57 3.97
CA SER A 14 -10.20 -13.89 3.69
C SER A 14 -10.83 -13.97 2.31
N THR A 15 -11.61 -12.98 1.88
CA THR A 15 -12.38 -13.09 0.63
C THR A 15 -11.49 -12.95 -0.61
N LEU A 16 -10.43 -12.14 -0.56
CA LEU A 16 -9.42 -12.08 -1.62
C LEU A 16 -8.38 -13.23 -1.54
N TYR A 17 -8.15 -13.81 -0.34
CA TYR A 17 -7.12 -14.85 -0.10
C TYR A 17 -7.67 -16.30 -0.06
N LYS A 18 -9.00 -16.50 -0.06
CA LYS A 18 -9.63 -17.84 0.00
C LYS A 18 -9.35 -18.73 -1.22
N ARG A 19 -8.70 -18.22 -2.28
CA ARG A 19 -8.22 -19.03 -3.41
C ARG A 19 -6.83 -19.64 -3.24
N SER A 20 -6.12 -19.39 -2.13
CA SER A 20 -4.74 -19.86 -1.94
C SER A 20 -4.56 -20.61 -0.62
N SER A 21 -5.16 -21.80 -0.49
CA SER A 21 -4.81 -22.77 0.54
C SER A 21 -3.50 -23.49 0.19
N MET A 22 -2.58 -23.56 1.17
CA MET A 22 -1.21 -24.14 1.16
C MET A 22 -0.07 -23.25 0.61
N PRO A 23 1.13 -23.30 1.24
CA PRO A 23 2.31 -22.58 0.74
C PRO A 23 2.76 -23.21 -0.57
N ARG A 24 2.21 -22.73 -1.68
CA ARG A 24 2.84 -22.91 -2.99
C ARG A 24 4.23 -22.31 -2.89
N ARG A 25 5.24 -22.99 -3.45
CA ARG A 25 6.56 -22.38 -3.67
C ARG A 25 6.33 -20.98 -4.25
N PRO A 26 6.91 -19.92 -3.68
CA PRO A 26 6.76 -18.58 -4.25
C PRO A 26 7.16 -18.68 -5.72
N LYS A 27 6.24 -18.35 -6.63
CA LYS A 27 6.62 -18.18 -8.03
C LYS A 27 7.73 -17.13 -8.06
N PRO A 28 8.83 -17.36 -8.79
CA PRO A 28 9.87 -16.35 -8.93
C PRO A 28 9.24 -15.09 -9.53
N PHE A 29 9.72 -13.92 -9.10
CA PHE A 29 9.31 -12.67 -9.72
C PHE A 29 9.83 -12.63 -11.15
N THR A 30 8.93 -12.34 -12.09
CA THR A 30 9.21 -12.32 -13.53
C THR A 30 9.12 -10.91 -14.09
N ARG A 31 9.95 -10.62 -15.09
CA ARG A 31 9.83 -9.42 -15.91
C ARG A 31 8.44 -9.34 -16.55
N GLY A 32 7.86 -8.14 -16.58
CA GLY A 32 6.48 -7.87 -16.99
C GLY A 32 5.43 -8.25 -15.95
N GLY A 33 5.78 -8.94 -14.87
CA GLY A 33 4.83 -9.37 -13.86
C GLY A 33 4.42 -8.22 -12.92
N THR A 34 3.13 -8.18 -12.59
CA THR A 34 2.55 -7.24 -11.64
C THR A 34 2.27 -7.91 -10.30
N TYR A 35 2.57 -7.22 -9.19
CA TYR A 35 2.49 -7.77 -7.85
C TYR A 35 1.97 -6.75 -6.83
N GLN A 36 1.13 -7.22 -5.90
CA GLN A 36 0.79 -6.49 -4.68
C GLN A 36 1.78 -6.87 -3.58
N LEU A 37 2.41 -5.87 -2.97
CA LEU A 37 3.39 -5.97 -1.92
C LEU A 37 2.84 -5.38 -0.63
N VAL A 38 3.01 -6.11 0.47
CA VAL A 38 2.53 -5.68 1.80
C VAL A 38 3.58 -6.02 2.86
N ASN A 39 3.85 -5.09 3.77
CA ASN A 39 4.56 -5.37 5.01
C ASN A 39 4.01 -4.53 6.14
N ARG A 40 4.25 -4.96 7.37
CA ARG A 40 3.74 -4.31 8.58
C ARG A 40 4.83 -4.15 9.63
N GLY A 41 4.59 -3.23 10.55
CA GLY A 41 5.49 -2.96 11.66
C GLY A 41 5.67 -4.18 12.54
N SER A 42 6.88 -4.38 13.04
CA SER A 42 7.21 -5.42 14.01
C SER A 42 6.27 -5.30 15.22
N ARG A 43 5.68 -6.42 15.66
CA ARG A 43 4.67 -6.45 16.73
C ARG A 43 3.48 -5.51 16.50
N ARG A 44 3.15 -5.20 15.23
CA ARG A 44 2.11 -4.25 14.81
C ARG A 44 2.35 -2.81 15.26
N ALA A 45 3.61 -2.47 15.56
CA ALA A 45 4.00 -1.11 15.92
C ALA A 45 3.77 -0.13 14.75
N VAL A 46 3.63 1.14 15.11
CA VAL A 46 3.64 2.25 14.14
C VAL A 46 5.01 2.29 13.46
N ILE A 47 5.00 2.34 12.13
CA ILE A 47 6.18 2.43 11.26
C ILE A 47 6.56 3.90 11.07
N TYR A 48 5.56 4.73 10.77
CA TYR A 48 5.72 6.15 10.47
C TYR A 48 5.29 6.96 11.69
N VAL A 49 6.25 7.48 12.44
CA VAL A 49 6.02 8.22 13.68
C VAL A 49 5.66 9.67 13.35
N THR A 50 6.30 10.24 12.33
CA THR A 50 6.05 11.61 11.88
C THR A 50 5.75 11.65 10.38
N LYS A 51 5.31 12.82 9.88
CA LYS A 51 5.08 13.03 8.44
C LYS A 51 6.36 12.84 7.64
N GLU A 52 7.50 13.23 8.20
CA GLU A 52 8.83 13.07 7.60
C GLU A 52 9.20 11.60 7.41
N ASP A 53 8.72 10.68 8.26
CA ASP A 53 8.92 9.25 8.05
C ASP A 53 8.16 8.77 6.80
N CYS A 54 6.92 9.23 6.60
CA CYS A 54 6.17 8.91 5.38
C CYS A 54 6.91 9.43 4.14
N LEU A 55 7.31 10.71 4.15
CA LEU A 55 8.03 11.33 3.03
C LEU A 55 9.37 10.64 2.75
N LEU A 56 10.10 10.27 3.81
CA LEU A 56 11.34 9.50 3.69
C LEU A 56 11.09 8.14 3.02
N PHE A 57 10.04 7.43 3.41
CA PHE A 57 9.69 6.14 2.82
C PHE A 57 9.34 6.28 1.34
N VAL A 58 8.49 7.24 0.98
CA VAL A 58 8.12 7.54 -0.42
C VAL A 58 9.36 7.91 -1.24
N THR A 59 10.24 8.76 -0.71
CA THR A 59 11.49 9.15 -1.37
C THR A 59 12.38 7.95 -1.66
N LEU A 60 12.58 7.08 -0.66
CA LEU A 60 13.39 5.87 -0.84
C LEU A 60 12.72 4.88 -1.80
N MET A 61 11.39 4.76 -1.74
CA MET A 61 10.61 3.90 -2.61
C MET A 61 10.82 4.27 -4.07
N PHE A 62 10.58 5.52 -4.45
CA PHE A 62 10.77 5.96 -5.84
C PHE A 62 12.22 5.90 -6.30
N ARG A 63 13.18 6.24 -5.42
CA ARG A 63 14.61 6.08 -5.71
C ARG A 63 14.96 4.63 -6.08
N PHE A 64 14.64 3.68 -5.20
CA PHE A 64 15.01 2.28 -5.43
C PHE A 64 14.17 1.63 -6.52
N ALA A 65 12.95 2.10 -6.74
CA ALA A 65 12.12 1.69 -7.87
C ALA A 65 12.81 2.07 -9.19
N ALA A 66 13.30 3.31 -9.32
CA ALA A 66 14.07 3.74 -10.49
C ALA A 66 15.36 2.92 -10.67
N GLU A 67 16.15 2.73 -9.61
CA GLU A 67 17.40 1.93 -9.65
C GLU A 67 17.16 0.47 -10.06
N CYS A 68 16.03 -0.12 -9.69
CA CYS A 68 15.68 -1.52 -9.98
C CYS A 68 14.76 -1.67 -11.21
N GLN A 69 14.39 -0.57 -11.86
CA GLN A 69 13.41 -0.54 -12.96
C GLN A 69 12.09 -1.24 -12.57
N ILE A 70 11.54 -0.80 -11.44
CA ILE A 70 10.22 -1.19 -10.95
C ILE A 70 9.28 -0.03 -11.18
N THR A 71 8.16 -0.28 -11.86
CA THR A 71 7.08 0.71 -11.97
C THR A 71 6.19 0.63 -10.73
N ILE A 72 6.00 1.75 -10.04
CA ILE A 72 5.03 1.89 -8.96
C ILE A 72 3.69 2.30 -9.57
N ILE A 73 2.67 1.47 -9.40
CA ILE A 73 1.33 1.68 -9.98
C ILE A 73 0.41 2.38 -8.98
N ALA A 74 0.31 1.81 -7.78
CA ALA A 74 -0.50 2.36 -6.69
C ALA A 74 0.21 2.12 -5.35
N TYR A 75 0.09 3.04 -4.41
CA TYR A 75 0.58 2.84 -3.05
C TYR A 75 -0.30 3.55 -2.03
N CYS A 76 -0.27 3.01 -0.81
CA CYS A 76 -0.85 3.64 0.37
C CYS A 76 -0.03 3.23 1.60
N LEU A 77 0.52 4.23 2.29
CA LEU A 77 1.18 4.05 3.57
C LEU A 77 0.15 4.21 4.68
N MET A 78 -0.01 3.18 5.49
CA MET A 78 -0.83 3.19 6.69
C MET A 78 0.12 3.30 7.90
N PRO A 79 -0.33 3.80 9.07
CA PRO A 79 0.54 4.03 10.23
C PRO A 79 1.41 2.84 10.63
N ASN A 80 0.90 1.60 10.49
CA ASN A 80 1.60 0.38 10.88
C ASN A 80 1.85 -0.62 9.73
N HIS A 81 1.57 -0.27 8.48
CA HIS A 81 1.81 -1.13 7.32
C HIS A 81 1.77 -0.34 6.00
N TYR A 82 2.21 -0.93 4.89
CA TYR A 82 2.03 -0.35 3.56
C TYR A 82 1.37 -1.35 2.62
N HIS A 83 0.71 -0.83 1.59
CA HIS A 83 0.28 -1.56 0.39
C HIS A 83 0.89 -0.88 -0.83
N ILE A 84 1.54 -1.66 -1.69
CA ILE A 84 2.17 -1.15 -2.92
C ILE A 84 1.85 -2.12 -4.06
N VAL A 85 1.39 -1.62 -5.19
CA VAL A 85 1.21 -2.37 -6.44
C VAL A 85 2.34 -1.97 -7.37
N VAL A 86 3.08 -2.95 -7.87
CA VAL A 86 4.26 -2.73 -8.72
C VAL A 86 4.27 -3.63 -9.94
N ARG A 87 4.93 -3.20 -11.00
CA ARG A 87 5.33 -4.03 -12.15
C ARG A 87 6.85 -4.11 -12.23
N GLN A 88 7.37 -5.30 -12.46
CA GLN A 88 8.82 -5.51 -12.64
C GLN A 88 9.18 -5.36 -14.12
N ASP A 89 9.88 -4.29 -14.52
CA ASP A 89 10.18 -4.03 -15.94
C ASP A 89 11.57 -4.55 -16.37
N SER A 90 12.37 -5.03 -15.42
CA SER A 90 13.71 -5.60 -15.65
C SER A 90 13.87 -7.01 -15.07
N ASP A 91 15.07 -7.57 -15.23
CA ASP A 91 15.46 -8.83 -14.57
C ASP A 91 15.88 -8.63 -13.11
N THR A 92 15.96 -7.38 -12.64
CA THR A 92 16.18 -7.09 -11.22
C THR A 92 14.92 -7.44 -10.43
N SER A 93 15.03 -8.43 -9.54
CA SER A 93 13.90 -8.89 -8.77
C SER A 93 13.31 -7.80 -7.87
N ILE A 94 11.98 -7.77 -7.75
CA ILE A 94 11.25 -7.06 -6.69
C ILE A 94 11.84 -7.33 -5.30
N SER A 95 12.42 -8.51 -5.07
CA SER A 95 13.09 -8.82 -3.79
C SER A 95 14.25 -7.87 -3.50
N THR A 96 15.04 -7.51 -4.52
CA THR A 96 16.17 -6.57 -4.41
C THR A 96 15.67 -5.17 -4.09
N PHE A 97 14.65 -4.72 -4.81
CA PHE A 97 13.96 -3.44 -4.54
C PHE A 97 13.47 -3.36 -3.10
N MET A 98 12.71 -4.36 -2.65
CA MET A 98 12.14 -4.38 -1.29
C MET A 98 13.19 -4.54 -0.20
N GLN A 99 14.29 -5.24 -0.47
CA GLN A 99 15.42 -5.34 0.46
C GLN A 99 16.05 -3.96 0.66
N ARG A 100 16.40 -3.25 -0.43
CA ARG A 100 16.99 -1.91 -0.37
C ARG A 100 16.07 -0.91 0.33
N LEU A 101 14.79 -0.89 -0.05
CA LEU A 101 13.78 -0.01 0.54
C LEU A 101 13.63 -0.22 2.05
N ASN A 102 13.32 -1.44 2.47
CA ASN A 102 13.05 -1.72 3.88
C ASN A 102 14.30 -1.55 4.75
N GLN A 103 15.49 -1.90 4.25
CA GLN A 103 16.74 -1.73 5.00
C GLN A 103 17.10 -0.25 5.16
N ALA A 104 17.11 0.53 4.08
CA ALA A 104 17.45 1.94 4.13
C ALA A 104 16.48 2.73 5.02
N PHE A 105 15.18 2.44 4.92
CA PHE A 105 14.18 3.06 5.78
C PHE A 105 14.39 2.66 7.25
N SER A 106 14.55 1.36 7.55
CA SER A 106 14.73 0.90 8.93
C SER A 106 15.96 1.53 9.59
N LEU A 107 17.08 1.61 8.88
CA LEU A 107 18.31 2.23 9.37
C LEU A 107 18.10 3.71 9.70
N ARG A 108 17.53 4.47 8.77
CA ARG A 108 17.31 5.92 8.95
C ARG A 108 16.28 6.21 10.03
N SER A 109 15.14 5.50 10.02
CA SER A 109 14.10 5.65 11.04
C SER A 109 14.62 5.32 12.44
N ASN A 110 15.36 4.22 12.61
CA ASN A 110 15.97 3.88 13.90
C ASN A 110 16.97 4.95 14.37
N MET A 111 17.76 5.52 13.46
CA MET A 111 18.69 6.60 13.79
C MET A 111 17.96 7.89 14.23
N ILE A 112 16.94 8.32 13.48
CA ILE A 112 16.13 9.52 13.78
C ILE A 112 15.43 9.36 15.14
N HIS A 113 14.81 8.20 15.38
CA HIS A 113 14.00 7.95 16.57
C HIS A 113 14.77 7.33 17.73
N ARG A 114 16.10 7.16 17.61
CA ARG A 114 16.99 6.52 18.61
C ARG A 114 16.50 5.15 19.06
N ARG A 115 16.02 4.33 18.12
CA ARG A 115 15.50 2.97 18.35
C ARG A 115 16.51 1.92 17.90
N SER A 116 16.32 0.70 18.40
CA SER A 116 17.05 -0.49 17.95
C SER A 116 16.06 -1.61 17.61
N GLY A 117 16.52 -2.57 16.80
CA GLY A 117 15.70 -3.71 16.36
C GLY A 117 15.01 -3.52 15.02
N THR A 118 14.11 -4.46 14.69
CA THR A 118 13.45 -4.50 13.39
C THR A 118 12.25 -3.58 13.34
N VAL A 119 12.18 -2.70 12.33
CA VAL A 119 11.01 -1.88 12.05
C VAL A 119 9.87 -2.72 11.48
N PHE A 120 10.17 -3.65 10.57
CA PHE A 120 9.18 -4.52 9.92
C PHE A 120 9.12 -5.91 10.55
N GLN A 121 7.97 -6.59 10.44
CA GLN A 121 7.70 -7.93 10.99
C GLN A 121 8.29 -9.08 10.14
N GLY A 122 9.40 -8.84 9.45
CA GLY A 122 10.09 -9.81 8.60
C GLY A 122 9.91 -9.54 7.10
N ARG A 123 9.87 -10.62 6.31
CA ARG A 123 9.75 -10.56 4.85
C ARG A 123 8.41 -9.96 4.44
N PHE A 124 8.43 -9.10 3.42
CA PHE A 124 7.21 -8.61 2.79
C PHE A 124 6.41 -9.78 2.19
N PHE A 125 5.09 -9.65 2.22
CA PHE A 125 4.18 -10.49 1.47
C PHE A 125 4.10 -9.98 0.03
N ALA A 126 4.01 -10.90 -0.93
CA ALA A 126 3.80 -10.58 -2.33
C ALA A 126 2.73 -11.49 -2.92
N SER A 127 1.78 -10.92 -3.65
CA SER A 127 0.79 -11.64 -4.46
C SER A 127 0.95 -11.24 -5.92
N TYR A 128 1.01 -12.22 -6.81
CA TYR A 128 0.92 -11.99 -8.25
C TYR A 128 -0.47 -11.48 -8.62
N ILE A 129 -0.53 -10.57 -9.59
CA ILE A 129 -1.76 -10.03 -10.18
C ILE A 129 -1.85 -10.62 -11.59
N GLU A 130 -2.91 -11.39 -11.82
CA GLU A 130 -3.05 -12.25 -13.00
C GLU A 130 -3.48 -11.49 -14.26
N ASP A 131 -4.30 -10.45 -14.09
CA ASP A 131 -4.86 -9.68 -15.19
C ASP A 131 -5.16 -8.22 -14.79
N ASP A 132 -5.48 -7.42 -15.80
CA ASP A 132 -5.71 -5.98 -15.69
C ASP A 132 -6.97 -5.64 -14.87
N ALA A 133 -8.03 -6.44 -15.00
CA ALA A 133 -9.24 -6.26 -14.22
C ALA A 133 -8.96 -6.48 -12.72
N TYR A 134 -8.14 -7.47 -12.38
CA TYR A 134 -7.70 -7.71 -11.02
C TYR A 134 -6.73 -6.63 -10.54
N MET A 135 -5.84 -6.13 -11.40
CA MET A 135 -4.98 -4.98 -11.10
C MET A 135 -5.80 -3.75 -10.71
N LEU A 136 -6.86 -3.44 -11.45
CA LEU A 136 -7.76 -2.33 -11.15
C LEU A 136 -8.41 -2.47 -9.77
N GLN A 137 -8.89 -3.67 -9.43
CA GLN A 137 -9.47 -3.94 -8.10
C GLN A 137 -8.42 -3.85 -6.99
N CYS A 138 -7.19 -4.30 -7.23
CA CYS A 138 -6.09 -4.13 -6.27
C CYS A 138 -5.77 -2.65 -6.02
N CYS A 139 -5.69 -1.83 -7.08
CA CYS A 139 -5.46 -0.38 -6.96
C CYS A 139 -6.61 0.30 -6.21
N ARG A 140 -7.86 -0.04 -6.53
CA ARG A 140 -9.06 0.42 -5.81
C ARG A 140 -8.98 0.10 -4.33
N TYR A 141 -8.62 -1.15 -4.00
CA TYR A 141 -8.44 -1.56 -2.61
C TYR A 141 -7.37 -0.70 -1.92
N VAL A 142 -6.18 -0.57 -2.54
CA VAL A 142 -5.06 0.21 -2.00
C VAL A 142 -5.49 1.64 -1.65
N HIS A 143 -6.13 2.35 -2.58
CA HIS A 143 -6.57 3.73 -2.35
C HIS A 143 -7.75 3.86 -1.39
N ALA A 144 -8.58 2.83 -1.23
CA ALA A 144 -9.67 2.83 -0.24
C ALA A 144 -9.18 2.56 1.21
N ASN A 145 -7.95 2.07 1.40
CA ASN A 145 -7.48 1.65 2.72
C ASN A 145 -7.50 2.74 3.80
N PRO A 146 -7.15 4.01 3.52
CA PRO A 146 -7.20 5.07 4.53
C PRO A 146 -8.61 5.27 5.11
N VAL A 147 -9.63 5.34 4.25
CA VAL A 147 -11.03 5.52 4.67
C VAL A 147 -11.56 4.26 5.36
N VAL A 148 -11.30 3.08 4.80
CA VAL A 148 -11.70 1.80 5.42
C VAL A 148 -10.99 1.58 6.75
N GLY A 149 -9.78 2.12 6.91
CA GLY A 149 -9.00 2.11 8.15
C GLY A 149 -9.45 3.17 9.16
N GLY A 150 -10.36 4.07 8.79
CA GLY A 150 -10.82 5.19 9.62
C GLY A 150 -9.76 6.27 9.85
N LEU A 151 -8.86 6.48 8.88
CA LEU A 151 -7.81 7.49 8.92
C LEU A 151 -8.25 8.86 8.37
N CYS A 152 -9.19 8.84 7.44
CA CYS A 152 -9.78 10.01 6.79
C CYS A 152 -11.20 9.69 6.30
N ASP A 153 -11.93 10.71 5.87
CA ASP A 153 -13.31 10.56 5.37
C ASP A 153 -13.34 10.43 3.83
N ASP A 154 -12.38 11.04 3.14
CA ASP A 154 -12.18 10.92 1.69
C ASP A 154 -10.76 10.43 1.37
N PRO A 155 -10.56 9.51 0.39
CA PRO A 155 -9.22 9.06 0.03
C PRO A 155 -8.27 10.18 -0.43
N SER A 156 -8.77 11.31 -0.96
CA SER A 156 -7.94 12.45 -1.35
C SER A 156 -7.35 13.23 -0.17
N GLU A 157 -7.86 13.04 1.04
CA GLU A 157 -7.32 13.64 2.27
C GLU A 157 -6.06 12.91 2.77
N TRP A 158 -5.78 11.71 2.26
CA TRP A 158 -4.64 10.90 2.69
C TRP A 158 -3.43 11.09 1.77
N GLU A 159 -2.58 12.05 2.14
CA GLU A 159 -1.37 12.46 1.41
C GLU A 159 -0.31 11.36 1.26
N TYR A 160 -0.42 10.26 2.00
CA TYR A 160 0.53 9.15 1.95
C TYR A 160 0.07 8.01 1.03
N SER A 161 -0.68 8.37 -0.01
CA SER A 161 -1.07 7.52 -1.13
C SER A 161 -0.95 8.30 -2.43
N ASN A 162 -0.86 7.62 -3.58
CA ASN A 162 -0.96 8.30 -4.88
C ASN A 162 -2.38 8.36 -5.43
N PHE A 163 -3.42 8.31 -4.58
CA PHE A 163 -4.80 8.40 -5.05
C PHE A 163 -5.07 9.70 -5.82
N THR A 164 -4.53 10.84 -5.36
CA THR A 164 -4.69 12.13 -6.02
C THR A 164 -4.11 12.12 -7.43
N GLU A 165 -2.94 11.51 -7.65
CA GLU A 165 -2.33 11.35 -8.98
C GLU A 165 -3.27 10.61 -9.96
N TRP A 166 -4.14 9.71 -9.47
CA TRP A 166 -5.06 8.95 -10.32
C TRP A 166 -6.30 9.74 -10.75
N ILE A 167 -6.71 10.72 -9.95
CA ILE A 167 -7.93 11.52 -10.17
C ILE A 167 -7.65 12.94 -10.67
N GLU A 168 -6.37 13.34 -10.74
CA GLU A 168 -5.95 14.63 -11.30
C GLU A 168 -6.37 14.80 -12.77
N VAL A 169 -6.67 16.05 -13.14
CA VAL A 169 -7.05 16.44 -14.50
C VAL A 169 -6.23 17.67 -14.92
N PRO A 170 -5.34 17.56 -15.94
CA PRO A 170 -4.98 16.33 -16.64
C PRO A 170 -4.20 15.38 -15.73
N ARG A 171 -4.39 14.07 -15.95
CA ARG A 171 -3.69 13.02 -15.21
C ARG A 171 -2.19 13.03 -15.56
N PRO A 172 -1.28 12.76 -14.61
CA PRO A 172 0.13 12.56 -14.90
C PRO A 172 0.38 11.46 -15.94
N GLN A 173 1.29 11.71 -16.88
CA GLN A 173 1.53 10.80 -18.01
C GLN A 173 1.89 9.37 -17.57
N HIS A 174 2.69 9.22 -16.51
CA HIS A 174 3.08 7.89 -16.02
C HIS A 174 1.91 7.07 -15.48
N ILE A 175 0.83 7.72 -15.01
CA ILE A 175 -0.40 7.04 -14.62
C ILE A 175 -1.27 6.80 -15.86
N SER A 176 -1.36 7.76 -16.78
CA SER A 176 -2.09 7.58 -18.05
C SER A 176 -1.54 6.37 -18.83
N ASP A 177 -0.23 6.21 -18.93
CA ASP A 177 0.42 5.06 -19.59
C ASP A 177 0.08 3.70 -18.95
N LEU A 178 -0.36 3.69 -17.68
CA LEU A 178 -0.76 2.49 -16.95
C LEU A 178 -2.25 2.20 -17.03
N ILE A 179 -3.06 3.24 -17.20
CA ILE A 179 -4.53 3.17 -17.17
C ILE A 179 -5.11 3.08 -18.58
N ASP A 180 -4.58 3.88 -19.49
CA ASP A 180 -5.14 4.08 -20.81
C ASP A 180 -4.94 2.82 -21.65
N GLY A 181 -6.05 2.23 -22.11
CA GLY A 181 -6.05 0.94 -22.83
C GLY A 181 -6.05 -0.30 -21.95
N VAL A 182 -5.87 -0.14 -20.63
CA VAL A 182 -5.90 -1.22 -19.63
C VAL A 182 -7.22 -1.22 -18.87
N PHE A 183 -7.75 -0.05 -18.55
CA PHE A 183 -9.02 0.13 -17.83
C PHE A 183 -10.11 0.73 -18.73
N PRO A 184 -11.39 0.63 -18.34
CA PRO A 184 -12.48 1.22 -19.11
C PRO A 184 -12.26 2.74 -19.30
N PRO A 185 -12.37 3.27 -20.52
CA PRO A 185 -12.03 4.66 -20.83
C PRO A 185 -12.97 5.67 -20.19
N ASP A 186 -14.18 5.26 -19.85
CA ASP A 186 -15.23 6.03 -19.19
C ASP A 186 -15.25 5.82 -17.66
N LEU A 187 -14.26 5.11 -17.11
CA LEU A 187 -14.18 4.86 -15.67
C LEU A 187 -13.93 6.16 -14.90
N ASP A 188 -14.93 6.61 -14.16
CA ASP A 188 -14.73 7.55 -13.05
C ASP A 188 -14.02 6.81 -11.90
N TYR A 189 -12.71 6.96 -11.85
CA TYR A 189 -11.89 6.29 -10.85
C TYR A 189 -12.20 6.74 -9.42
N ARG A 190 -12.59 8.02 -9.23
CA ARG A 190 -12.92 8.55 -7.90
C ARG A 190 -14.17 7.86 -7.38
N GLU A 191 -15.24 7.83 -8.16
CA GLU A 191 -16.49 7.16 -7.80
C GLU A 191 -16.28 5.66 -7.59
N PHE A 192 -15.46 5.04 -8.44
CA PHE A 192 -15.09 3.64 -8.28
C PHE A 192 -14.44 3.34 -6.91
N VAL A 193 -13.50 4.18 -6.45
CA VAL A 193 -12.89 4.03 -5.12
C VAL A 193 -13.87 4.36 -3.99
N LEU A 194 -14.70 5.40 -4.13
CA LEU A 194 -15.68 5.79 -3.10
C LEU A 194 -16.72 4.69 -2.84
N GLN A 195 -17.17 3.99 -3.89
CA GLN A 195 -18.05 2.83 -3.73
C GLN A 195 -17.42 1.74 -2.83
N GLN A 196 -16.09 1.53 -2.89
CA GLN A 196 -15.41 0.59 -2.01
C GLN A 196 -15.41 1.08 -0.56
N CYS A 197 -15.14 2.38 -0.39
CA CYS A 197 -15.12 3.03 0.91
C CYS A 197 -16.49 2.92 1.58
N HIS A 198 -17.58 3.24 0.88
CA HIS A 198 -18.93 3.16 1.43
C HIS A 198 -19.35 1.74 1.80
N ALA A 199 -18.97 0.74 1.00
CA ALA A 199 -19.27 -0.66 1.29
C ALA A 199 -18.52 -1.20 2.54
N HIS A 200 -17.40 -0.59 2.93
CA HIS A 200 -16.50 -1.14 3.96
C HIS A 200 -16.13 -0.15 5.06
N ARG A 201 -16.72 1.05 5.10
CA ARG A 201 -16.43 2.06 6.13
C ARG A 201 -16.73 1.47 7.51
N PRO A 202 -15.82 1.57 8.48
CA PRO A 202 -16.06 1.06 9.81
C PRO A 202 -17.25 1.80 10.42
N LEU A 203 -18.27 1.06 10.86
CA LEU A 203 -19.50 1.59 11.47
C LEU A 203 -19.26 2.34 12.81
N ASP A 204 -18.03 2.34 13.33
CA ASP A 204 -17.69 2.85 14.66
C ASP A 204 -16.37 3.65 14.61
N LYS A 205 -16.46 4.97 14.86
CA LYS A 205 -15.35 5.96 14.79
C LYS A 205 -14.25 5.78 15.87
N ARG A 206 -14.27 4.70 16.64
CA ARG A 206 -13.39 4.50 17.82
C ARG A 206 -11.90 4.32 17.52
N LEU A 207 -11.47 4.25 16.25
CA LEU A 207 -10.06 4.18 15.87
C LEU A 207 -9.32 5.53 15.93
N GLU A 208 -10.04 6.66 15.99
CA GLU A 208 -9.46 8.01 16.15
C GLU A 208 -8.53 8.13 17.37
N LYS A 209 -8.78 7.36 18.45
CA LYS A 209 -8.03 7.46 19.71
C LYS A 209 -6.60 6.92 19.67
N VAL A 210 -6.22 6.11 18.68
CA VAL A 210 -4.82 5.58 18.60
C VAL A 210 -3.91 6.53 17.81
N LEU A 211 -4.45 7.38 16.94
CA LEU A 211 -3.66 8.23 16.02
C LEU A 211 -3.40 9.63 16.55
N HIS A 212 -4.28 10.17 17.40
CA HIS A 212 -4.03 11.41 18.12
C HIS A 212 -2.85 11.33 19.10
N LEU A 213 -2.46 10.13 19.54
CA LEU A 213 -1.29 9.94 20.41
C LEU A 213 0.04 9.96 19.65
N SER A 214 0.02 10.00 18.32
CA SER A 214 1.22 9.97 17.45
C SER A 214 1.40 11.22 16.57
N GLY A 215 0.59 12.28 16.73
CA GLY A 215 0.79 13.56 16.01
C GLY A 215 0.65 13.50 14.48
N CYS A 216 0.05 12.43 13.93
CA CYS A 216 -0.03 12.20 12.49
C CYS A 216 -1.25 12.88 11.83
N LEU A 217 -2.23 13.29 12.63
CA LEU A 217 -3.35 14.13 12.21
C LEU A 217 -3.31 15.37 13.09
N SER A 218 -2.80 16.46 12.51
CA SER A 218 -2.90 17.82 13.03
C SER A 218 -4.26 18.41 12.64
#